data_AF-A0A1M7GH80-F1
#
_entry.id   AF-A0A1M7GH80-F1
#
_cell.length_a   1.000
_cell.length_b   1.000
_cell.length_c   1.000
_cell.angle_alpha   90.00
_cell.angle_beta   90.00
_cell.angle_gamma   90.00
#
_symmetry.space_group_name_H-M   'P 1'
#
loop_
_entity.id
_entity.type
_entity.pdbx_description
1 polymer ?
#
loop_
_entity_poly.entity_id
_entity_poly.type
_entity_poly.pdbx_seq_one_letter_code
_entity_poly.pdbx_strand_id
1 'polypeptide(L)'
;MTGPRTPIREEPSREWEHYNLWVNVKEALYNLPYQFHTDTYIEGVSLTDLPTLSPAVGTTIEQQLVDNLNQIRSVWDPEGRYSEYAFIRQAQTFPDVLLTKSGGGDITPILGIELKTWYLLAKEKEPNFRFCATKEACAPADLVVIVPWLLSQVISGRPKLLKPFVENARYVAAWRNYYWEHTRQTEDDRGIIVPEDVRPYPRKSDAINDRPVSDRGKNFGRIARTGIMEEYIEEIYNERIAGIEIRHWLRFVKIFSEGRTREEIEQEFERFEREIEQGRYGKNEGKIESVWMILTGLRRLIWEESGTDS
;
A
#
# COMPACT_ATOMS: atom_id res chain seq x y z
N MET A 1 23.64 30.78 -0.49
CA MET A 1 22.79 29.96 -1.38
C MET A 1 21.84 29.18 -0.49
N THR A 2 20.53 29.40 -0.60
CA THR A 2 19.53 28.58 0.10
C THR A 2 19.59 27.16 -0.47
N GLY A 3 19.64 26.13 0.37
CA GLY A 3 19.62 24.74 -0.07
C GLY A 3 18.40 24.40 -0.93
N PRO A 4 18.37 23.21 -1.57
CA PRO A 4 17.23 22.78 -2.36
C PRO A 4 15.95 22.82 -1.51
N ARG A 5 14.88 23.40 -2.06
CA ARG A 5 13.61 23.52 -1.34
C ARG A 5 12.95 22.15 -1.24
N THR A 6 12.58 21.78 -0.03
CA THR A 6 11.79 20.59 0.23
C THR A 6 10.43 20.70 -0.47
N PRO A 7 9.96 19.66 -1.17
CA PRO A 7 8.63 19.64 -1.77
C PRO A 7 7.53 19.91 -0.75
N ILE A 8 6.53 20.67 -1.15
CA ILE A 8 5.33 20.96 -0.36
C ILE A 8 4.14 20.22 -0.96
N ARG A 9 3.21 19.82 -0.09
CA ARG A 9 1.92 19.27 -0.54
C ARG A 9 1.12 20.38 -1.18
N GLU A 10 0.75 20.19 -2.44
CA GLU A 10 -0.10 21.09 -3.20
C GLU A 10 -1.45 20.40 -3.40
N GLU A 11 -2.47 20.84 -2.67
CA GLU A 11 -3.85 20.43 -2.92
C GLU A 11 -4.46 21.29 -4.04
N PRO A 12 -5.53 20.84 -4.70
CA PRO A 12 -6.31 21.69 -5.59
C PRO A 12 -6.78 22.97 -4.90
N SER A 13 -6.88 24.07 -5.65
CA SER A 13 -7.41 25.33 -5.11
C SER A 13 -8.80 25.13 -4.54
N ARG A 14 -9.09 25.76 -3.39
CA ARG A 14 -10.44 25.80 -2.82
C ARG A 14 -11.46 26.51 -3.71
N GLU A 15 -10.97 27.31 -4.65
CA GLU A 15 -11.79 28.00 -5.66
C GLU A 15 -12.03 27.14 -6.91
N TRP A 16 -11.38 25.97 -7.02
CA TRP A 16 -11.63 25.04 -8.11
C TRP A 16 -13.05 24.50 -8.02
N GLU A 17 -13.80 24.53 -9.13
CA GLU A 17 -15.21 24.14 -9.18
C GLU A 17 -15.47 22.68 -8.70
N HIS A 18 -14.45 21.82 -8.80
CA HIS A 18 -14.50 20.42 -8.39
C HIS A 18 -13.88 20.16 -7.00
N TYR A 19 -13.52 21.19 -6.23
CA TYR A 19 -12.85 21.01 -4.93
C TYR A 19 -13.67 20.14 -3.96
N ASN A 20 -14.97 20.40 -3.82
CA ASN A 20 -15.83 19.59 -2.94
C ASN A 20 -15.96 18.14 -3.42
N LEU A 21 -15.99 17.92 -4.74
CA LEU A 21 -15.94 16.57 -5.31
C LEU A 21 -14.64 15.86 -4.91
N TRP A 22 -13.49 16.52 -5.05
CA TRP A 22 -12.19 15.96 -4.68
C TRP A 22 -12.10 15.59 -3.19
N VAL A 23 -12.62 16.45 -2.30
CA VAL A 23 -12.74 16.15 -0.87
C VAL A 23 -13.61 14.92 -0.64
N ASN A 24 -14.80 14.86 -1.25
CA ASN A 24 -15.70 13.72 -1.07
C ASN A 24 -15.15 12.43 -1.66
N VAL A 25 -14.37 12.50 -2.76
CA VAL A 25 -13.66 11.33 -3.32
C VAL A 25 -12.61 10.81 -2.34
N LYS A 26 -11.85 11.68 -1.67
CA LYS A 26 -10.91 11.25 -0.61
C LYS A 26 -11.64 10.56 0.54
N GLU A 27 -12.76 11.11 0.99
CA GLU A 27 -13.60 10.46 2.01
C GLU A 27 -14.15 9.11 1.53
N ALA A 28 -14.61 9.01 0.29
CA ALA A 28 -15.06 7.75 -0.30
C ALA A 28 -13.94 6.71 -0.34
N LEU A 29 -12.71 7.11 -0.70
CA LEU A 29 -11.52 6.25 -0.69
C LEU A 29 -11.23 5.70 0.71
N TYR A 30 -11.23 6.55 1.74
CA TYR A 30 -11.05 6.08 3.13
C TYR A 30 -12.15 5.15 3.61
N ASN A 31 -13.36 5.24 3.03
CA ASN A 31 -14.50 4.38 3.36
C ASN A 31 -14.56 3.08 2.55
N LEU A 32 -13.74 2.89 1.50
CA LEU A 32 -13.74 1.68 0.67
C LEU A 32 -13.60 0.37 1.46
N PRO A 33 -12.75 0.27 2.50
CA PRO A 33 -12.63 -0.98 3.26
C PRO A 33 -13.94 -1.45 3.90
N TYR A 34 -14.85 -0.54 4.25
CA TYR A 34 -16.16 -0.89 4.85
C TYR A 34 -17.19 -1.35 3.82
N GLN A 35 -17.00 -0.99 2.56
CA GLN A 35 -17.90 -1.30 1.46
C GLN A 35 -17.40 -2.49 0.64
N PHE A 36 -16.15 -2.89 0.84
CA PHE A 36 -15.53 -3.99 0.14
C PHE A 36 -16.09 -5.35 0.58
N HIS A 37 -16.68 -6.06 -0.37
CA HIS A 37 -17.17 -7.42 -0.21
C HIS A 37 -16.62 -8.28 -1.34
N THR A 38 -16.18 -9.50 -1.01
CA THR A 38 -15.71 -10.46 -2.00
C THR A 38 -16.14 -11.86 -1.62
N ASP A 39 -16.58 -12.62 -2.62
CA ASP A 39 -16.86 -14.05 -2.48
C ASP A 39 -15.59 -14.91 -2.55
N THR A 40 -14.46 -14.32 -2.95
CA THR A 40 -13.17 -15.00 -3.00
C THR A 40 -12.74 -15.43 -1.60
N TYR A 41 -12.66 -16.74 -1.40
CA TYR A 41 -12.16 -17.37 -0.18
C TYR A 41 -10.89 -18.15 -0.50
N ILE A 42 -9.82 -17.94 0.26
CA ILE A 42 -8.51 -18.56 0.04
C ILE A 42 -8.22 -19.52 1.19
N GLU A 43 -7.94 -20.77 0.88
CA GLU A 43 -7.55 -21.82 1.82
C GLU A 43 -6.66 -22.87 1.14
N GLY A 44 -6.01 -23.73 1.95
CA GLY A 44 -5.15 -24.80 1.44
C GLY A 44 -3.82 -24.34 0.85
N VAL A 45 -3.39 -23.12 1.16
CA VAL A 45 -2.13 -22.53 0.69
C VAL A 45 -1.11 -22.54 1.82
N SER A 46 0.09 -23.03 1.56
CA SER A 46 1.20 -22.94 2.53
C SER A 46 1.52 -21.48 2.84
N LEU A 47 1.91 -21.20 4.08
CA LEU A 47 2.35 -19.87 4.49
C LEU A 47 3.53 -19.35 3.64
N THR A 48 4.40 -20.24 3.17
CA THR A 48 5.53 -19.91 2.29
C THR A 48 5.09 -19.48 0.89
N ASP A 49 3.96 -20.02 0.43
CA ASP A 49 3.46 -19.83 -0.94
C ASP A 49 2.42 -18.71 -1.02
N LEU A 50 1.84 -18.32 0.12
CA LEU A 50 0.82 -17.28 0.20
C LEU A 50 1.23 -15.95 -0.47
N PRO A 51 2.48 -15.47 -0.37
CA PRO A 51 2.91 -14.28 -1.10
C PRO A 51 2.81 -14.41 -2.63
N THR A 52 2.90 -15.62 -3.18
CA THR A 52 2.82 -15.85 -4.64
C THR A 52 1.43 -15.56 -5.21
N LEU A 53 0.38 -15.62 -4.39
CA LEU A 53 -0.99 -15.30 -4.78
C LEU A 53 -1.26 -13.79 -4.82
N SER A 54 -0.40 -12.99 -4.19
CA SER A 54 -0.63 -11.55 -4.00
C SER A 54 -0.86 -10.78 -5.30
N PRO A 55 -0.13 -11.02 -6.41
CA PRO A 55 -0.36 -10.29 -7.66
C PRO A 55 -1.76 -10.51 -8.26
N ALA A 56 -2.23 -11.76 -8.29
CA ALA A 56 -3.52 -12.11 -8.86
C ALA A 56 -4.66 -11.54 -7.99
N VAL A 57 -4.60 -11.75 -6.68
CA VAL A 57 -5.60 -11.24 -5.73
C VAL A 57 -5.58 -9.71 -5.70
N GLY A 58 -4.40 -9.09 -5.72
CA GLY A 58 -4.23 -7.65 -5.80
C GLY A 58 -4.90 -7.05 -7.03
N THR A 59 -4.72 -7.66 -8.21
CA THR A 59 -5.38 -7.22 -9.45
C THR A 59 -6.91 -7.31 -9.34
N THR A 60 -7.44 -8.39 -8.76
CA THR A 60 -8.88 -8.53 -8.52
C THR A 60 -9.41 -7.48 -7.55
N ILE A 61 -8.68 -7.20 -6.46
CA ILE A 61 -9.03 -6.14 -5.50
C ILE A 61 -9.06 -4.78 -6.19
N GLU A 62 -8.06 -4.44 -6.99
CA GLU A 62 -8.02 -3.16 -7.73
C GLU A 62 -9.24 -2.98 -8.64
N GLN A 63 -9.66 -4.04 -9.33
CA GLN A 63 -10.86 -4.00 -10.17
C GLN A 63 -12.11 -3.75 -9.32
N GLN A 64 -12.29 -4.53 -8.25
CA GLN A 64 -13.44 -4.41 -7.34
C GLN A 64 -13.49 -3.04 -6.65
N LEU A 65 -12.34 -2.43 -6.33
CA LEU A 65 -12.31 -1.10 -5.73
C LEU A 65 -12.87 -0.01 -6.65
N VAL A 66 -12.60 -0.10 -7.95
CA VAL A 66 -13.15 0.84 -8.94
C VAL A 66 -14.66 0.66 -9.10
N ASP A 67 -15.12 -0.59 -9.12
CA ASP A 67 -16.55 -0.90 -9.18
C ASP A 67 -17.27 -0.38 -7.91
N ASN A 68 -16.68 -0.59 -6.73
CA ASN A 68 -17.21 -0.11 -5.46
C ASN A 68 -17.24 1.41 -5.37
N LEU A 69 -16.18 2.11 -5.84
CA LEU A 69 -16.19 3.58 -5.94
C LEU A 69 -17.40 4.05 -6.74
N ASN A 70 -17.70 3.44 -7.89
CA ASN A 70 -18.87 3.80 -8.69
C ASN A 70 -20.20 3.47 -8.00
N GLN A 71 -20.26 2.41 -7.19
CA GLN A 71 -21.47 2.05 -6.42
C GLN A 71 -21.76 3.02 -5.27
N ILE A 72 -20.73 3.60 -4.65
CA ILE A 72 -20.87 4.57 -3.56
C ILE A 72 -20.96 6.02 -4.04
N ARG A 73 -21.55 6.26 -5.22
CA ARG A 73 -21.74 7.60 -5.79
C ARG A 73 -22.39 8.59 -4.83
N SER A 74 -23.34 8.14 -4.02
CA SER A 74 -23.99 8.99 -3.01
C SER A 74 -23.01 9.58 -1.98
N VAL A 75 -21.81 9.01 -1.83
CA VAL A 75 -20.74 9.52 -0.96
C VAL A 75 -19.94 10.61 -1.67
N TRP A 76 -19.48 10.38 -2.91
CA TRP A 76 -18.60 11.31 -3.61
C TRP A 76 -19.31 12.37 -4.48
N ASP A 77 -20.51 12.09 -4.95
CA ASP A 77 -21.40 12.99 -5.69
C ASP A 77 -22.81 13.01 -5.07
N PRO A 78 -22.96 13.51 -3.83
CA PRO A 78 -24.24 13.51 -3.11
C PRO A 78 -25.32 14.37 -3.78
N GLU A 79 -24.92 15.38 -4.56
CA GLU A 79 -25.81 16.31 -5.25
C GLU A 79 -26.15 15.86 -6.69
N GLY A 80 -25.55 14.78 -7.18
CA GLY A 80 -25.77 14.26 -8.54
C GLY A 80 -25.24 15.18 -9.66
N ARG A 81 -24.32 16.11 -9.35
CA ARG A 81 -23.73 17.05 -10.32
C ARG A 81 -22.84 16.36 -11.34
N TYR A 82 -22.35 15.17 -11.02
CA TYR A 82 -21.42 14.38 -11.83
C TYR A 82 -22.06 13.07 -12.30
N SER A 83 -23.38 13.05 -12.51
CA SER A 83 -24.14 11.86 -12.91
C SER A 83 -23.65 11.19 -14.20
N GLU A 84 -23.07 11.94 -15.13
CA GLU A 84 -22.46 11.43 -16.37
C GLU A 84 -21.03 10.89 -16.19
N TYR A 85 -20.40 11.17 -15.05
CA TYR A 85 -19.02 10.77 -14.75
C TYR A 85 -18.99 9.42 -14.04
N ALA A 86 -17.94 8.65 -14.29
CA ALA A 86 -17.65 7.42 -13.59
C ALA A 86 -16.12 7.27 -13.43
N PHE A 87 -15.72 6.46 -12.46
CA PHE A 87 -14.35 5.96 -12.38
C PHE A 87 -14.14 4.87 -13.42
N ILE A 88 -13.19 5.08 -14.32
CA ILE A 88 -12.88 4.18 -15.44
C ILE A 88 -11.42 3.75 -15.32
N ARG A 89 -11.16 2.43 -15.34
CA ARG A 89 -9.79 1.89 -15.37
C ARG A 89 -9.14 2.16 -16.72
N GLN A 90 -7.84 2.47 -16.68
CA GLN A 90 -6.99 2.55 -17.85
C GLN A 90 -6.09 1.32 -17.94
N ALA A 91 -5.98 0.75 -19.15
CA ALA A 91 -4.99 -0.28 -19.41
C ALA A 91 -3.64 0.38 -19.74
N GLN A 92 -2.62 0.10 -18.92
CA GLN A 92 -1.22 0.41 -19.23
C GLN A 92 -0.90 1.90 -19.45
N THR A 93 -1.67 2.81 -18.86
CA THR A 93 -1.45 4.26 -18.96
C THR A 93 -1.67 4.88 -17.60
N PHE A 94 -0.76 5.78 -17.17
CA PHE A 94 -0.95 6.54 -15.94
C PHE A 94 -2.02 7.62 -16.15
N PRO A 95 -2.87 7.90 -15.16
CA PRO A 95 -3.08 7.13 -13.93
C PRO A 95 -3.95 5.89 -14.14
N ASP A 96 -3.85 4.89 -13.27
CA ASP A 96 -4.59 3.61 -13.39
C ASP A 96 -6.12 3.78 -13.51
N VAL A 97 -6.69 4.83 -12.92
CA VAL A 97 -8.13 5.13 -12.90
C VAL A 97 -8.36 6.61 -13.18
N LEU A 98 -9.39 6.94 -13.96
CA LEU A 98 -9.82 8.31 -14.24
C LEU A 98 -11.28 8.52 -13.82
N LEU A 99 -11.58 9.66 -13.20
CA LEU A 99 -12.95 10.16 -13.11
C LEU A 99 -13.24 10.99 -14.37
N THR A 100 -13.99 10.41 -15.30
CA THR A 100 -14.33 11.05 -16.59
C THR A 100 -15.74 10.67 -17.04
N LYS A 101 -16.26 11.34 -18.06
CA LYS A 101 -17.59 11.07 -18.60
C LYS A 101 -17.64 9.71 -19.30
N SER A 102 -18.72 8.97 -19.05
CA SER A 102 -19.01 7.70 -19.73
C SER A 102 -19.58 8.00 -21.12
N GLY A 103 -18.87 7.66 -22.21
CA GLY A 103 -19.44 7.85 -23.56
C GLY A 103 -18.48 8.03 -24.73
N GLY A 104 -17.17 8.16 -24.51
CA GLY A 104 -16.17 8.27 -25.58
C GLY A 104 -16.20 9.63 -26.28
N GLY A 105 -15.21 10.46 -25.96
CA GLY A 105 -14.97 11.78 -26.54
C GLY A 105 -13.70 12.38 -25.95
N ASP A 106 -13.24 13.50 -26.49
CA ASP A 106 -12.08 14.24 -25.98
C ASP A 106 -12.50 15.02 -24.71
N ILE A 107 -12.75 14.28 -23.62
CA ILE A 107 -13.25 14.81 -22.36
C ILE A 107 -12.11 14.75 -21.36
N THR A 108 -11.63 15.92 -20.97
CA THR A 108 -10.56 16.07 -19.98
C THR A 108 -11.00 15.44 -18.66
N PRO A 109 -10.24 14.46 -18.13
CA PRO A 109 -10.53 13.88 -16.81
C PRO A 109 -10.52 14.94 -15.71
N ILE A 110 -11.38 14.78 -14.70
CA ILE A 110 -11.43 15.70 -13.54
C ILE A 110 -10.30 15.39 -12.56
N LEU A 111 -10.09 14.12 -12.27
CA LEU A 111 -9.03 13.62 -11.41
C LEU A 111 -8.66 12.20 -11.80
N GLY A 112 -7.43 11.81 -11.50
CA GLY A 112 -6.92 10.46 -11.65
C GLY A 112 -6.49 9.83 -10.33
N ILE A 113 -6.47 8.51 -10.30
CA ILE A 113 -6.01 7.71 -9.16
C ILE A 113 -5.01 6.69 -9.68
N GLU A 114 -3.78 6.76 -9.18
CA GLU A 114 -2.82 5.67 -9.28
C GLU A 114 -3.11 4.70 -8.13
N LEU A 115 -3.60 3.51 -8.46
CA LEU A 115 -4.14 2.56 -7.51
C LEU A 115 -3.19 1.37 -7.37
N LYS A 116 -2.76 1.08 -6.15
CA LYS A 116 -1.93 -0.08 -5.84
C LYS A 116 -2.49 -0.83 -4.65
N THR A 117 -2.30 -2.14 -4.63
CA THR A 117 -2.62 -2.98 -3.48
C THR A 117 -1.34 -3.45 -2.79
N TRP A 118 -1.42 -3.67 -1.49
CA TRP A 118 -0.29 -4.14 -0.68
C TRP A 118 -0.71 -5.30 0.23
N TYR A 119 -0.17 -6.49 -0.03
CA TYR A 119 -0.35 -7.62 0.88
C TYR A 119 0.55 -7.46 2.11
N LEU A 120 -0.06 -7.33 3.30
CA LEU A 120 0.67 -6.95 4.52
C LEU A 120 1.57 -8.03 5.09
N LEU A 121 1.31 -9.31 4.81
CA LEU A 121 2.15 -10.42 5.30
C LEU A 121 3.21 -10.84 4.27
N ALA A 122 3.52 -9.98 3.30
CA ALA A 122 4.61 -10.22 2.36
C ALA A 122 5.98 -10.23 3.06
N LYS A 123 6.97 -10.88 2.43
CA LYS A 123 8.37 -10.93 2.93
C LYS A 123 8.96 -9.52 3.11
N GLU A 124 8.65 -8.62 2.17
CA GLU A 124 9.00 -7.20 2.26
C GLU A 124 7.99 -6.51 3.19
N LYS A 125 8.44 -6.06 4.37
CA LYS A 125 7.61 -5.40 5.41
C LYS A 125 7.12 -3.99 5.00
N GLU A 126 7.07 -3.71 3.72
CA GLU A 126 6.66 -2.43 3.16
C GLU A 126 6.19 -2.67 1.71
N PRO A 127 5.32 -1.82 1.17
CA PRO A 127 4.91 -1.97 -0.22
C PRO A 127 6.11 -1.76 -1.15
N ASN A 128 6.26 -2.67 -2.12
CA ASN A 128 7.41 -2.69 -3.04
C ASN A 128 7.13 -2.05 -4.41
N PHE A 129 5.93 -1.48 -4.61
CA PHE A 129 5.55 -0.89 -5.88
C PHE A 129 6.42 0.33 -6.20
N ARG A 130 6.48 0.66 -7.50
CA ARG A 130 7.21 1.82 -7.98
C ARG A 130 6.26 2.85 -8.53
N PHE A 131 6.49 4.09 -8.13
CA PHE A 131 5.88 5.25 -8.74
C PHE A 131 6.99 6.07 -9.40
N CYS A 132 7.06 6.03 -10.74
CA CYS A 132 8.12 6.70 -11.50
C CYS A 132 7.60 7.85 -12.37
N ALA A 133 6.29 8.08 -12.46
CA ALA A 133 5.73 9.18 -13.23
C ALA A 133 6.32 10.51 -12.75
N THR A 134 6.71 11.37 -13.69
CA THR A 134 7.18 12.73 -13.39
C THR A 134 6.05 13.56 -12.79
N LYS A 135 6.41 14.58 -12.00
CA LYS A 135 5.42 15.48 -11.38
C LYS A 135 4.57 16.19 -12.44
N GLU A 136 5.11 16.49 -13.62
CA GLU A 136 4.39 17.13 -14.73
C GLU A 136 3.29 16.24 -15.32
N ALA A 137 3.40 14.91 -15.20
CA ALA A 137 2.35 13.96 -15.60
C ALA A 137 1.18 13.93 -14.61
N CYS A 138 1.35 14.49 -13.41
CA CYS A 138 0.36 14.45 -12.35
C CYS A 138 -0.42 15.78 -12.32
N ALA A 139 -1.74 15.71 -12.56
CA ALA A 139 -2.60 16.87 -12.32
C ALA A 139 -2.64 17.19 -10.82
N PRO A 140 -2.95 18.44 -10.42
CA PRO A 140 -3.04 18.82 -9.01
C PRO A 140 -4.06 18.00 -8.20
N ALA A 141 -5.08 17.44 -8.85
CA ALA A 141 -6.12 16.65 -8.19
C ALA A 141 -5.81 15.14 -8.15
N ASP A 142 -4.76 14.68 -8.82
CA ASP A 142 -4.46 13.26 -8.93
C ASP A 142 -3.93 12.68 -7.61
N LEU A 143 -4.35 11.46 -7.28
CA LEU A 143 -4.03 10.78 -6.03
C LEU A 143 -3.22 9.51 -6.27
N VAL A 144 -2.28 9.21 -5.38
CA VAL A 144 -1.72 7.87 -5.18
C VAL A 144 -2.48 7.21 -4.05
N VAL A 145 -3.06 6.04 -4.32
CA VAL A 145 -3.86 5.27 -3.35
C VAL A 145 -3.26 3.89 -3.21
N ILE A 146 -2.89 3.53 -1.98
CA ILE A 146 -2.32 2.22 -1.65
C ILE A 146 -3.24 1.56 -0.67
N VAL A 147 -3.84 0.46 -1.09
CA VAL A 147 -4.82 -0.27 -0.30
C VAL A 147 -4.17 -1.52 0.30
N PRO A 148 -3.83 -1.50 1.59
CA PRO A 148 -3.33 -2.68 2.27
C PRO A 148 -4.42 -3.72 2.42
N TRP A 149 -4.05 -4.99 2.32
CA TRP A 149 -4.96 -6.10 2.54
C TRP A 149 -4.25 -7.31 3.14
N LEU A 150 -5.04 -8.18 3.75
CA LEU A 150 -4.65 -9.46 4.33
C LEU A 150 -5.83 -10.43 4.27
N LEU A 151 -5.65 -11.69 4.67
CA LEU A 151 -6.76 -12.62 4.76
C LEU A 151 -7.42 -12.57 6.13
N SER A 152 -8.75 -12.73 6.17
CA SER A 152 -9.55 -12.55 7.39
C SER A 152 -9.17 -13.46 8.55
N GLN A 153 -8.50 -14.59 8.27
CA GLN A 153 -7.95 -15.54 9.25
C GLN A 153 -6.43 -15.67 9.11
N VAL A 154 -5.75 -14.58 8.78
CA VAL A 154 -4.28 -14.45 8.64
C VAL A 154 -3.73 -15.18 7.42
N ILE A 155 -3.77 -16.51 7.43
CA ILE A 155 -3.25 -17.38 6.35
C ILE A 155 -4.34 -17.94 5.43
N SER A 156 -5.61 -17.76 5.82
CA SER A 156 -6.78 -18.19 5.06
C SER A 156 -7.94 -17.22 5.24
N GLY A 157 -9.01 -17.43 4.48
CA GLY A 157 -10.22 -16.61 4.54
C GLY A 157 -10.39 -15.68 3.35
N ARG A 158 -11.25 -14.68 3.53
CA ARG A 158 -11.52 -13.68 2.49
C ARG A 158 -10.50 -12.55 2.58
N PRO A 159 -10.11 -11.94 1.44
CA PRO A 159 -9.40 -10.68 1.45
C PRO A 159 -10.15 -9.64 2.30
N LYS A 160 -9.45 -9.04 3.26
CA LYS A 160 -9.90 -7.94 4.09
C LYS A 160 -8.99 -6.75 3.82
N LEU A 161 -9.59 -5.65 3.40
CA LEU A 161 -8.89 -4.39 3.20
C LEU A 161 -8.74 -3.65 4.53
N LEU A 162 -7.67 -2.87 4.68
CA LEU A 162 -7.53 -1.91 5.76
C LEU A 162 -7.55 -0.48 5.20
N LYS A 163 -7.55 0.50 6.10
CA LYS A 163 -7.51 1.92 5.79
C LYS A 163 -6.42 2.19 4.74
N PRO A 164 -6.73 2.84 3.61
CA PRO A 164 -5.74 3.09 2.57
C PRO A 164 -4.82 4.27 2.92
N PHE A 165 -3.64 4.28 2.32
CA PHE A 165 -2.80 5.46 2.21
C PHE A 165 -3.26 6.26 0.98
N VAL A 166 -3.58 7.54 1.16
CA VAL A 166 -4.04 8.44 0.10
C VAL A 166 -3.20 9.71 0.16
N GLU A 167 -2.51 10.04 -0.93
CA GLU A 167 -1.62 11.20 -1.01
C GLU A 167 -1.65 11.83 -2.41
N ASN A 168 -1.31 13.12 -2.53
CA ASN A 168 -1.26 13.81 -3.82
C ASN A 168 -0.15 13.23 -4.71
N ALA A 169 -0.51 12.72 -5.90
CA ALA A 169 0.44 12.07 -6.81
C ALA A 169 1.60 12.98 -7.21
N ARG A 170 1.30 14.26 -7.47
CA ARG A 170 2.30 15.28 -7.80
C ARG A 170 3.31 15.49 -6.67
N TYR A 171 2.85 15.49 -5.42
CA TYR A 171 3.72 15.58 -4.25
C TYR A 171 4.58 14.31 -4.08
N VAL A 172 3.99 13.12 -4.23
CA VAL A 172 4.75 11.86 -4.17
C VAL A 172 5.87 11.81 -5.22
N ALA A 173 5.60 12.26 -6.45
CA ALA A 173 6.61 12.35 -7.51
C ALA A 173 7.75 13.31 -7.14
N ALA A 174 7.40 14.52 -6.68
CA ALA A 174 8.39 15.52 -6.27
C ALA A 174 9.21 15.05 -5.05
N TRP A 175 8.57 14.44 -4.04
CA TRP A 175 9.23 13.90 -2.85
C TRP A 175 10.18 12.76 -3.20
N ARG A 176 9.77 11.83 -4.08
CA ARG A 176 10.65 10.76 -4.59
C ARG A 176 11.95 11.34 -5.16
N ASN A 177 11.84 12.34 -6.05
CA ASN A 177 13.02 12.93 -6.69
C ASN A 177 13.89 13.68 -5.67
N TYR A 178 13.27 14.49 -4.79
CA TYR A 178 14.00 15.18 -3.72
C TYR A 178 14.72 14.21 -2.78
N TYR A 179 14.05 13.13 -2.36
CA TYR A 179 14.65 12.09 -1.54
C TYR A 179 15.87 11.49 -2.24
N TRP A 180 15.70 11.16 -3.52
CA TRP A 180 16.77 10.60 -4.34
C TRP A 180 17.96 11.55 -4.44
N GLU A 181 17.74 12.80 -4.85
CA GLU A 181 18.82 13.77 -5.12
C GLU A 181 19.51 14.28 -3.85
N HIS A 182 18.76 14.39 -2.74
CA HIS A 182 19.20 15.18 -1.59
C HIS A 182 19.19 14.44 -0.24
N THR A 183 18.28 13.50 -0.03
CA THR A 183 18.09 12.87 1.29
C THR A 183 18.85 11.55 1.43
N ARG A 184 18.87 10.74 0.36
CA ARG A 184 19.53 9.43 0.39
C ARG A 184 21.05 9.59 0.60
N GLN A 185 21.61 8.71 1.42
CA GLN A 185 23.05 8.63 1.67
C GLN A 185 23.66 7.54 0.77
N THR A 186 24.43 7.94 -0.23
CA THR A 186 25.13 7.03 -1.15
C THR A 186 26.31 7.74 -1.82
N GLU A 187 27.26 6.95 -2.32
CA GLU A 187 28.34 7.38 -3.20
C GLU A 187 27.94 7.35 -4.69
N ASP A 188 26.84 6.68 -5.04
CA ASP A 188 26.31 6.62 -6.41
C ASP A 188 25.80 7.97 -6.89
N ASP A 189 25.86 8.20 -8.21
CA ASP A 189 25.30 9.40 -8.85
C ASP A 189 23.81 9.56 -8.50
N ARG A 190 23.46 10.76 -8.02
CA ARG A 190 22.12 11.09 -7.54
C ARG A 190 21.23 11.77 -8.57
N GLY A 191 21.74 12.05 -9.76
CA GLY A 191 20.99 12.68 -10.83
C GLY A 191 19.77 11.89 -11.29
N ILE A 192 18.80 12.63 -11.83
CA ILE A 192 17.57 12.12 -12.43
C ILE A 192 17.43 12.71 -13.82
N ILE A 193 17.07 11.87 -14.78
CA ILE A 193 16.66 12.25 -16.12
C ILE A 193 15.14 12.37 -16.09
N VAL A 194 14.67 13.62 -16.21
CA VAL A 194 13.24 13.97 -16.26
C VAL A 194 12.84 14.15 -17.73
N PRO A 195 11.74 13.53 -18.19
CA PRO A 195 11.25 13.73 -19.54
C PRO A 195 10.70 15.15 -19.77
N GLU A 196 10.92 15.69 -20.97
CA GLU A 196 10.42 16.99 -21.40
C GLU A 196 9.00 16.89 -21.99
N ASP A 197 8.31 18.02 -22.08
CA ASP A 197 6.97 18.17 -22.71
C ASP A 197 5.85 17.27 -22.15
N VAL A 198 6.00 16.80 -20.91
CA VAL A 198 4.99 15.97 -20.24
C VAL A 198 3.84 16.81 -19.71
N ARG A 199 2.62 16.28 -19.84
CA ARG A 199 1.38 16.88 -19.32
C ARG A 199 0.52 15.82 -18.63
N PRO A 200 -0.44 16.22 -17.78
CA PRO A 200 -1.37 15.28 -17.19
C PRO A 200 -2.21 14.51 -18.21
N TYR A 201 -2.63 13.32 -17.82
CA TYR A 201 -3.40 12.37 -18.63
C TYR A 201 -2.71 12.02 -19.96
N PRO A 202 -1.47 11.51 -19.88
CA PRO A 202 -0.67 11.16 -21.05
C PRO A 202 -1.29 10.02 -21.85
N ARG A 203 -0.88 9.87 -23.10
CA ARG A 203 -1.17 8.68 -23.90
C ARG A 203 -0.21 7.55 -23.52
N LYS A 204 -0.61 6.32 -23.83
CA LYS A 204 0.21 5.12 -23.59
C LYS A 204 1.64 5.18 -24.15
N SER A 205 1.84 5.91 -25.25
CA SER A 205 3.14 6.06 -25.91
C SER A 205 4.08 7.07 -25.24
N ASP A 206 3.58 7.89 -24.33
CA ASP A 206 4.31 9.04 -23.83
C ASP A 206 5.36 8.63 -22.79
N ALA A 207 6.56 9.18 -22.93
CA ALA A 207 7.64 8.94 -21.98
C ALA A 207 7.45 9.81 -20.74
N ILE A 208 6.73 9.30 -19.74
CA ILE A 208 6.38 10.08 -18.54
C ILE A 208 7.20 9.72 -17.30
N ASN A 209 8.05 8.69 -17.37
CA ASN A 209 8.77 8.19 -16.20
C ASN A 209 10.12 8.87 -16.05
N ASP A 210 10.37 9.38 -14.84
CA ASP A 210 11.70 9.77 -14.40
C ASP A 210 12.61 8.55 -14.32
N ARG A 211 13.89 8.77 -14.65
CA ARG A 211 14.91 7.71 -14.63
C ARG A 211 16.12 8.15 -13.84
N PRO A 212 16.56 7.38 -12.84
CA PRO A 212 17.78 7.68 -12.12
C PRO A 212 19.01 7.47 -13.03
N VAL A 213 20.05 8.29 -12.87
CA VAL A 213 21.33 8.09 -13.58
C VAL A 213 22.01 6.79 -13.12
N SER A 214 21.94 6.46 -11.84
CA SER A 214 22.44 5.20 -11.27
C SER A 214 21.44 4.61 -10.28
N ASP A 215 21.01 3.37 -10.49
CA ASP A 215 20.13 2.63 -9.57
C ASP A 215 20.47 1.14 -9.50
N ARG A 216 21.70 0.82 -9.06
CA ARG A 216 22.18 -0.56 -8.93
C ARG A 216 21.29 -1.42 -8.01
N GLY A 217 20.79 -0.82 -6.93
CA GLY A 217 19.91 -1.47 -5.95
C GLY A 217 18.44 -1.59 -6.40
N LYS A 218 18.10 -1.06 -7.58
CA LYS A 218 16.73 -0.97 -8.09
C LYS A 218 15.79 -0.34 -7.06
N ASN A 219 16.14 0.79 -6.45
CA ASN A 219 15.36 1.46 -5.40
C ASN A 219 14.53 2.66 -5.89
N PHE A 220 14.83 3.21 -7.07
CA PHE A 220 14.13 4.39 -7.55
C PHE A 220 12.63 4.11 -7.73
N GLY A 221 11.80 5.04 -7.28
CA GLY A 221 10.34 4.93 -7.32
C GLY A 221 9.70 4.11 -6.20
N ARG A 222 10.47 3.39 -5.36
CA ARG A 222 9.92 2.68 -4.18
C ARG A 222 9.54 3.69 -3.11
N ILE A 223 8.30 4.15 -3.11
CA ILE A 223 7.91 5.30 -2.29
C ILE A 223 8.00 5.02 -0.78
N ALA A 224 7.78 3.79 -0.33
CA ALA A 224 7.91 3.43 1.08
C ALA A 224 9.32 3.72 1.62
N ARG A 225 10.35 3.51 0.79
CA ARG A 225 11.76 3.76 1.14
C ARG A 225 12.14 5.23 1.23
N THR A 226 11.22 6.14 0.92
CA THR A 226 11.44 7.59 1.00
C THR A 226 11.02 8.18 2.35
N GLY A 227 10.49 7.36 3.26
CA GLY A 227 9.95 7.79 4.56
C GLY A 227 8.54 8.39 4.48
N ILE A 228 7.98 8.64 3.29
CA ILE A 228 6.67 9.28 3.12
C ILE A 228 5.50 8.48 3.73
N MET A 229 5.68 7.18 3.93
CA MET A 229 4.67 6.27 4.48
C MET A 229 5.02 5.76 5.89
N GLU A 230 6.11 6.22 6.52
CA GLU A 230 6.64 5.60 7.74
C GLU A 230 5.62 5.61 8.89
N GLU A 231 5.02 6.76 9.16
CA GLU A 231 3.97 6.90 10.19
C GLU A 231 2.74 6.03 9.88
N TYR A 232 2.32 6.00 8.62
CA TYR A 232 1.19 5.19 8.15
C TYR A 232 1.45 3.69 8.29
N ILE A 233 2.65 3.22 7.95
CA ILE A 233 3.04 1.81 8.09
C ILE A 233 3.00 1.40 9.56
N GLU A 234 3.49 2.25 10.47
CA GLU A 234 3.42 1.98 11.90
C GLU A 234 1.97 1.94 12.42
N GLU A 235 1.09 2.85 11.97
CA GLU A 235 -0.35 2.82 12.28
C GLU A 235 -0.97 1.50 11.82
N ILE A 236 -0.77 1.10 10.57
CA ILE A 236 -1.32 -0.14 10.00
C ILE A 236 -0.79 -1.38 10.73
N TYR A 237 0.45 -1.37 11.21
CA TYR A 237 1.00 -2.49 11.98
C TYR A 237 0.49 -2.60 13.41
N ASN A 238 -0.16 -1.56 13.92
CA ASN A 238 -0.88 -1.60 15.20
C ASN A 238 -2.34 -2.07 15.05
N GLU A 239 -2.87 -2.12 13.82
CA GLU A 239 -4.19 -2.68 13.56
C GLU A 239 -4.25 -4.17 13.87
N ARG A 240 -5.45 -4.66 14.16
CA ARG A 240 -5.67 -6.03 14.63
C ARG A 240 -6.35 -6.91 13.59
N ILE A 241 -5.84 -8.13 13.50
CA ILE A 241 -6.51 -9.24 12.83
C ILE A 241 -6.49 -10.47 13.76
N ALA A 242 -7.63 -11.16 13.84
CA ALA A 242 -7.83 -12.27 14.79
C ALA A 242 -7.43 -11.89 16.24
N GLY A 243 -7.72 -10.65 16.64
CA GLY A 243 -7.42 -10.14 17.99
C GLY A 243 -5.99 -9.67 18.24
N ILE A 244 -5.07 -9.87 17.29
CA ILE A 244 -3.63 -9.64 17.47
C ILE A 244 -3.12 -8.59 16.47
N GLU A 245 -2.19 -7.75 16.93
CA GLU A 245 -1.60 -6.68 16.10
C GLU A 245 -0.80 -7.28 14.93
N ILE A 246 -0.94 -6.68 13.74
CA ILE A 246 -0.36 -7.19 12.50
C ILE A 246 1.17 -7.34 12.59
N ARG A 247 1.86 -6.47 13.34
CA ARG A 247 3.31 -6.60 13.61
C ARG A 247 3.72 -7.98 14.15
N HIS A 248 2.88 -8.59 14.99
CA HIS A 248 3.17 -9.90 15.56
C HIS A 248 2.95 -11.02 14.54
N TRP A 249 1.90 -10.92 13.73
CA TRP A 249 1.68 -11.84 12.62
C TRP A 249 2.81 -11.80 11.60
N LEU A 250 3.29 -10.61 11.23
CA LEU A 250 4.44 -10.44 10.36
C LEU A 250 5.70 -11.13 10.91
N ARG A 251 5.95 -10.99 12.22
CA ARG A 251 7.06 -11.68 12.87
C ARG A 251 6.87 -13.20 12.82
N PHE A 252 5.67 -13.69 13.12
CA PHE A 252 5.33 -15.10 13.02
C PHE A 252 5.61 -15.63 11.60
N VAL A 253 5.05 -15.00 10.56
CA VAL A 253 5.28 -15.41 9.17
C VAL A 253 6.77 -15.43 8.82
N LYS A 254 7.55 -14.48 9.33
CA LYS A 254 8.99 -14.44 9.11
C LYS A 254 9.74 -15.59 9.80
N ILE A 255 9.37 -15.96 11.02
CA ILE A 255 9.99 -17.08 11.74
C ILE A 255 9.85 -18.38 10.94
N PHE A 256 8.71 -18.58 10.28
CA PHE A 256 8.42 -19.78 9.49
C PHE A 256 8.66 -19.61 7.99
N SER A 257 9.32 -18.53 7.57
CA SER A 257 9.72 -18.34 6.17
C SER A 257 10.94 -19.21 5.82
N GLU A 258 11.01 -19.61 4.55
CA GLU A 258 11.88 -20.68 4.02
C GLU A 258 13.34 -20.64 4.52
N GLY A 259 13.87 -21.82 4.87
CA GLY A 259 15.31 -22.06 5.04
C GLY A 259 15.87 -21.91 6.46
N ARG A 260 15.03 -21.69 7.48
CA ARG A 260 15.48 -21.61 8.88
C ARG A 260 15.61 -22.97 9.54
N THR A 261 16.67 -23.18 10.32
CA THR A 261 16.85 -24.38 11.14
C THR A 261 15.99 -24.33 12.42
N ARG A 262 15.82 -25.48 13.08
CA ARG A 262 15.09 -25.56 14.36
C ARG A 262 15.71 -24.66 15.42
N GLU A 263 17.03 -24.56 15.45
CA GLU A 263 17.79 -23.72 16.37
C GLU A 263 17.57 -22.23 16.08
N GLU A 264 17.53 -21.83 14.81
CA GLU A 264 17.26 -20.44 14.41
C GLU A 264 15.82 -20.03 14.74
N ILE A 265 14.87 -20.95 14.61
CA ILE A 265 13.48 -20.75 15.02
C ILE A 265 13.42 -20.56 16.54
N GLU A 266 14.05 -21.46 17.33
CA GLU A 266 14.07 -21.38 18.80
C GLU A 266 14.66 -20.05 19.30
N GLN A 267 15.80 -19.62 18.75
CA GLN A 267 16.43 -18.34 19.13
C GLN A 267 15.53 -17.13 18.88
N GLU A 268 14.70 -17.18 17.85
CA GLU A 268 13.76 -16.10 17.52
C GLU A 268 12.52 -16.12 18.41
N PHE A 269 12.06 -17.30 18.84
CA PHE A 269 11.05 -17.44 19.89
C PHE A 269 11.57 -16.84 21.21
N GLU A 270 12.75 -17.23 21.68
CA GLU A 270 13.35 -16.68 22.91
C GLU A 270 13.56 -15.16 22.83
N ARG A 271 13.93 -14.64 21.65
CA ARG A 271 14.05 -13.20 21.44
C ARG A 271 12.69 -12.52 21.52
N PHE A 272 11.66 -13.13 20.95
CA PHE A 272 10.31 -12.57 20.96
C PHE A 272 9.73 -12.55 22.37
N GLU A 273 9.86 -13.65 23.11
CA GLU A 273 9.45 -13.77 24.51
C GLU A 273 10.14 -12.70 25.38
N ARG A 274 11.46 -12.55 25.26
CA ARG A 274 12.21 -11.50 25.99
C ARG A 274 11.72 -10.08 25.67
N GLU A 275 11.38 -9.79 24.42
CA GLU A 275 10.86 -8.46 24.06
C GLU A 275 9.46 -8.20 24.61
N ILE A 276 8.63 -9.25 24.71
CA ILE A 276 7.32 -9.19 25.37
C ILE A 276 7.51 -8.92 26.88
N GLU A 277 8.39 -9.67 27.55
CA GLU A 277 8.69 -9.53 28.99
C GLU A 277 9.28 -8.16 29.33
N GLN A 278 10.14 -7.62 28.46
CA GLN A 278 10.76 -6.30 28.65
C GLN A 278 9.81 -5.13 28.41
N GLY A 279 8.52 -5.38 28.11
CA GLY A 279 7.52 -4.34 27.92
C GLY A 279 7.79 -3.42 26.73
N ARG A 280 8.62 -3.86 25.76
CA ARG A 280 8.86 -3.11 24.50
C ARG A 280 7.62 -3.11 23.61
N TYR A 281 6.69 -4.03 23.85
CA TYR A 281 5.34 -3.99 23.32
C TYR A 281 4.44 -3.32 24.37
N GLY A 282 3.75 -2.24 23.97
CA GLY A 282 3.11 -1.27 24.87
C GLY A 282 2.27 -1.89 26.01
N LYS A 283 2.22 -1.17 27.13
CA LYS A 283 1.63 -1.53 28.44
C LYS A 283 0.13 -1.89 28.40
N ASN A 284 -0.24 -3.01 27.82
CA ASN A 284 -1.62 -3.45 27.81
C ASN A 284 -1.67 -4.97 28.07
N GLU A 285 -1.83 -5.34 29.34
CA GLU A 285 -1.61 -6.68 29.89
C GLU A 285 -2.40 -7.78 29.17
N GLY A 286 -3.68 -7.54 28.83
CA GLY A 286 -4.49 -8.52 28.08
C GLY A 286 -4.02 -8.80 26.65
N LYS A 287 -3.20 -7.91 26.06
CA LYS A 287 -2.60 -8.14 24.73
C LYS A 287 -1.44 -9.14 24.80
N ILE A 288 -0.67 -9.09 25.89
CA ILE A 288 0.50 -9.91 26.11
C ILE A 288 0.09 -11.37 26.28
N GLU A 289 -1.00 -11.64 27.01
CA GLU A 289 -1.52 -13.01 27.22
C GLU A 289 -1.91 -13.73 25.92
N SER A 290 -2.58 -13.04 24.98
CA SER A 290 -2.98 -13.64 23.70
C SER A 290 -1.76 -14.05 22.85
N VAL A 291 -0.71 -13.21 22.87
CA VAL A 291 0.53 -13.50 22.17
C VAL A 291 1.27 -14.68 22.82
N TRP A 292 1.34 -14.72 24.16
CA TRP A 292 1.91 -15.84 24.90
C TRP A 292 1.20 -17.16 24.63
N MET A 293 -0.14 -17.16 24.58
CA MET A 293 -0.93 -18.35 24.28
C MET A 293 -0.59 -18.92 22.90
N ILE A 294 -0.45 -18.06 21.89
CA ILE A 294 -0.03 -18.48 20.55
C ILE A 294 1.39 -19.02 20.56
N LEU A 295 2.34 -18.32 21.19
CA LEU A 295 3.74 -18.80 21.27
C LEU A 295 3.84 -20.16 21.93
N THR A 296 3.11 -20.36 23.03
CA THR A 296 3.03 -21.64 23.74
C THR A 296 2.43 -22.73 22.85
N GLY A 297 1.31 -22.45 22.17
CA GLY A 297 0.66 -23.40 21.26
C GLY A 297 1.54 -23.78 20.07
N LEU A 298 2.26 -22.82 19.50
CA LEU A 298 3.22 -23.08 18.42
C LEU A 298 4.41 -23.90 18.89
N ARG A 299 4.94 -23.59 20.08
CA ARG A 299 6.02 -24.39 20.67
C ARG A 299 5.60 -25.85 20.82
N ARG A 300 4.38 -26.06 21.31
CA ARG A 300 3.79 -27.39 21.40
C ARG A 300 3.73 -28.11 20.05
N LEU A 301 3.23 -27.44 19.00
CA LEU A 301 3.15 -28.03 17.66
C LEU A 301 4.53 -28.39 17.07
N ILE A 302 5.53 -27.54 17.26
CA ILE A 302 6.86 -27.73 16.64
C ILE A 302 7.73 -28.72 17.42
N TRP A 303 7.60 -28.75 18.75
CA TRP A 303 8.50 -29.52 19.61
C TRP A 303 7.86 -30.68 20.38
N GLU A 304 6.53 -30.73 20.57
CA GLU A 304 5.87 -31.86 21.27
C GLU A 304 5.32 -32.94 20.33
N GLU A 305 5.01 -32.65 19.07
CA GLU A 305 4.55 -33.68 18.10
C GLU A 305 5.67 -34.62 17.62
N SER A 306 6.94 -34.38 17.99
CA SER A 306 8.06 -35.30 17.71
C SER A 306 8.25 -36.41 18.76
N GLY A 307 7.34 -36.52 19.74
CA GLY A 307 7.43 -37.45 20.87
C GLY A 307 6.57 -38.73 20.80
N THR A 308 5.85 -38.98 19.72
CA THR A 308 4.94 -40.16 19.62
C THR A 308 5.12 -40.95 18.33
N ASP A 309 6.35 -41.36 18.03
CA ASP A 309 6.62 -42.55 17.22
C ASP A 309 7.84 -43.26 17.82
N SER A 310 7.57 -44.14 18.80
CA SER A 310 8.48 -45.16 19.30
C SER A 310 7.71 -46.44 19.55
#